data_AF-A0A0M3JPJ1-F1
#
_entry.id   AF-A0A0M3JPJ1-F1
#
_cell.length_a   1.000
_cell.length_b   1.000
_cell.length_c   1.000
_cell.angle_alpha   90.00
_cell.angle_beta   90.00
_cell.angle_gamma   90.00
#
_symmetry.space_group_name_H-M   'P 1'
#
loop_
_entity.id
_entity.type
_entity.pdbx_description
1 polymer ?
#
loop_
_entity_poly.entity_id
_entity_poly.type
_entity_poly.pdbx_seq_one_letter_code
_entity_poly.pdbx_strand_id
1 'polypeptide(L)'
;LFVAAFLFADAGFDVWMGNVRGNIYSTEHEKFSRSTDEYWRFSWDEMSKYDLDAMINRVLQITKQPDLYYVAHSQGTLIMFTKLATDQQFATKVLNVYCLFHPINEAF
;
A
#
# COMPACT_ATOMS: atom_id res chain seq x y z
N LEU A 1 9.98 -0.90 9.28
CA LEU A 1 9.05 0.19 8.89
C LEU A 1 8.64 1.06 10.08
N PHE A 2 8.18 0.51 11.20
CA PHE A 2 7.80 1.34 12.37
C PHE A 2 8.88 2.31 12.85
N VAL A 3 10.14 1.86 13.00
CA VAL A 3 11.25 2.77 13.37
C VAL A 3 11.47 3.86 12.32
N ALA A 4 11.37 3.52 11.03
CA ALA A 4 11.48 4.49 9.95
C ALA A 4 10.34 5.51 9.98
N ALA A 5 9.12 5.09 10.31
CA ALA A 5 7.98 5.99 10.45
C ALA A 5 8.21 7.06 11.53
N PHE A 6 8.75 6.69 12.69
CA PHE A 6 9.11 7.65 13.73
C PHE A 6 10.22 8.60 13.27
N LEU A 7 11.26 8.09 12.63
CA LEU A 7 12.34 8.94 12.10
C LEU A 7 11.84 9.97 11.07
N PHE A 8 10.90 9.57 10.20
CA PHE A 8 10.31 10.50 9.23
C PHE A 8 9.40 11.52 9.92
N ALA A 9 8.62 11.12 10.91
CA ALA A 9 7.82 12.04 11.71
C ALA A 9 8.69 13.07 12.46
N ASP A 10 9.77 12.62 13.09
CA ASP A 10 10.75 13.48 13.78
C ASP A 10 11.48 14.43 12.81
N ALA A 11 11.67 14.00 11.56
CA ALA A 11 12.21 14.83 10.49
C ALA A 11 11.18 15.80 9.87
N GLY A 12 9.94 15.81 10.35
CA GLY A 12 8.89 16.75 9.92
C GLY A 12 8.01 16.27 8.76
N PHE A 13 8.05 14.99 8.39
CA PHE A 13 7.14 14.42 7.40
C PHE A 13 5.79 14.07 8.02
N ASP A 14 4.72 14.25 7.24
CA ASP A 14 3.40 13.71 7.55
C ASP A 14 3.34 12.23 7.14
N VAL A 15 3.35 11.32 8.12
CA VAL A 15 3.54 9.88 7.90
C VAL A 15 2.22 9.13 7.95
N TRP A 16 1.89 8.47 6.83
CA TRP A 16 0.69 7.64 6.70
C TRP A 16 1.09 6.15 6.57
N MET A 17 0.52 5.29 7.41
CA MET A 17 0.76 3.85 7.38
C MET A 17 -0.46 3.10 6.83
N GLY A 18 -0.33 2.56 5.62
CA GLY A 18 -1.38 1.80 4.95
C GLY A 18 -1.55 0.38 5.50
N ASN A 19 -2.79 -0.12 5.50
CA ASN A 19 -3.14 -1.49 5.88
C ASN A 19 -3.93 -2.15 4.75
N VAL A 20 -3.35 -3.18 4.13
CA VAL A 20 -3.98 -3.96 3.06
C VAL A 20 -5.11 -4.84 3.58
N ARG A 21 -6.08 -5.14 2.70
CA ARG A 21 -7.23 -6.02 2.98
C ARG A 21 -6.82 -7.35 3.61
N GLY A 22 -7.64 -7.83 4.55
CA GLY A 22 -7.49 -9.14 5.18
C GLY A 22 -6.48 -9.19 6.34
N ASN A 23 -5.70 -8.12 6.58
CA ASN A 23 -4.86 -8.04 7.77
C ASN A 23 -5.69 -7.78 9.03
N ILE A 24 -5.08 -7.83 10.23
CA ILE A 24 -5.81 -7.67 11.51
C ILE A 24 -6.51 -6.32 11.70
N TYR A 25 -6.15 -5.30 10.90
CA TYR A 25 -6.69 -3.94 10.98
C TYR A 25 -7.65 -3.60 9.82
N SER A 26 -7.69 -4.40 8.75
CA SER A 26 -8.49 -4.18 7.54
C SER A 26 -9.38 -5.39 7.28
N THR A 27 -10.32 -5.62 8.19
CA THR A 27 -11.11 -6.87 8.26
C THR A 27 -12.58 -6.74 7.86
N GLU A 28 -13.03 -5.52 7.58
CA GLU A 28 -14.42 -5.23 7.22
C GLU A 28 -14.63 -5.30 5.71
N HIS A 29 -15.86 -5.61 5.30
CA HIS A 29 -16.27 -5.63 3.90
C HIS A 29 -17.76 -5.30 3.82
N GLU A 30 -18.17 -4.50 2.83
CA GLU A 30 -19.56 -4.01 2.74
C GLU A 30 -20.61 -5.13 2.54
N LYS A 31 -20.21 -6.23 1.90
CA LYS A 31 -21.12 -7.31 1.47
C LYS A 31 -20.86 -8.69 2.08
N PHE A 32 -19.63 -8.98 2.50
CA PHE A 32 -19.21 -10.34 2.82
C PHE A 32 -18.64 -10.38 4.23
N SER A 33 -18.93 -11.47 4.95
CA SER A 33 -18.33 -11.71 6.27
C SER A 33 -16.97 -12.38 6.10
N ARG A 34 -16.04 -12.16 7.03
CA ARG A 34 -14.75 -12.88 7.09
C ARG A 34 -14.89 -14.39 7.17
N SER A 35 -16.07 -14.88 7.54
CA SER A 35 -16.37 -16.32 7.60
C SER A 35 -16.72 -16.93 6.24
N THR A 36 -16.89 -16.13 5.19
CA THR A 36 -17.23 -16.63 3.85
C THR A 36 -15.98 -16.67 2.96
N ASP A 37 -15.93 -17.64 2.05
CA ASP A 37 -14.80 -17.78 1.13
C ASP A 37 -14.68 -16.55 0.23
N GLU A 38 -15.79 -15.93 -0.15
CA GLU A 38 -15.82 -14.73 -0.99
C GLU A 38 -15.05 -13.56 -0.41
N TYR A 39 -15.02 -13.42 0.93
CA TYR A 39 -14.25 -12.38 1.58
C TYR A 39 -12.74 -12.54 1.31
N TRP A 40 -12.26 -13.79 1.22
CA TRP A 40 -10.84 -14.12 1.04
C TRP A 40 -10.44 -14.35 -0.42
N ARG A 41 -11.36 -14.16 -1.37
CA ARG A 41 -11.09 -14.27 -2.81
C ARG A 41 -10.37 -13.03 -3.35
N PHE A 42 -9.16 -12.80 -2.86
CA PHE A 42 -8.25 -11.77 -3.35
C PHE A 42 -6.79 -12.26 -3.32
N SER A 43 -5.96 -11.65 -4.14
CA SER A 43 -4.51 -11.80 -4.15
C SER A 43 -3.84 -10.43 -4.00
N TRP A 44 -2.53 -10.38 -4.22
CA TRP A 44 -1.78 -9.13 -4.35
C TRP A 44 -2.26 -8.26 -5.53
N ASP A 45 -2.94 -8.85 -6.52
CA ASP A 45 -3.53 -8.13 -7.65
C ASP A 45 -4.61 -7.16 -7.20
N GLU A 46 -5.56 -7.61 -6.38
CA GLU A 46 -6.60 -6.73 -5.84
C GLU A 46 -6.02 -5.66 -4.91
N MET A 47 -4.97 -5.99 -4.14
CA MET A 47 -4.28 -5.01 -3.30
C MET A 47 -3.64 -3.90 -4.14
N SER A 48 -2.97 -4.26 -5.23
CA SER A 48 -2.39 -3.31 -6.20
C SER A 48 -3.47 -2.45 -6.86
N LYS A 49 -4.55 -3.09 -7.32
CA LYS A 49 -5.59 -2.45 -8.13
C LYS A 49 -6.53 -1.55 -7.32
N TYR A 50 -6.85 -1.93 -6.10
CA TYR A 50 -7.90 -1.27 -5.32
C TYR A 50 -7.37 -0.65 -4.02
N ASP A 51 -6.54 -1.36 -3.26
CA ASP A 51 -6.11 -0.86 -1.94
C ASP A 51 -5.18 0.35 -2.10
N LEU A 52 -4.20 0.28 -3.01
CA LEU A 52 -3.30 1.41 -3.27
C LEU A 52 -4.04 2.65 -3.76
N ASP A 53 -5.01 2.49 -4.65
CA ASP A 53 -5.84 3.62 -5.10
C ASP A 53 -6.63 4.22 -3.95
N ALA A 54 -7.33 3.39 -3.16
CA ALA A 54 -8.12 3.86 -2.04
C ALA A 54 -7.25 4.60 -1.01
N MET A 55 -6.12 4.01 -0.62
CA MET A 55 -5.20 4.59 0.37
C MET A 55 -4.57 5.88 -0.12
N ILE A 56 -3.91 5.89 -1.28
CA ILE A 56 -3.18 7.07 -1.77
C ILE A 56 -4.14 8.21 -2.11
N ASN A 57 -5.25 7.93 -2.80
CA ASN A 57 -6.24 8.97 -3.10
C ASN A 57 -6.81 9.58 -1.82
N ARG A 58 -7.05 8.77 -0.78
CA ARG A 58 -7.54 9.27 0.51
C ARG A 58 -6.52 10.19 1.17
N VAL A 59 -5.25 9.81 1.20
CA VAL A 59 -4.16 10.64 1.76
C VAL A 59 -4.07 11.97 1.03
N LEU A 60 -3.95 11.96 -0.30
CA LEU A 60 -3.84 13.19 -1.11
C LEU A 60 -5.09 14.08 -0.97
N GLN A 61 -6.28 13.49 -0.83
CA GLN A 61 -7.50 14.25 -0.56
C GLN A 61 -7.51 14.93 0.81
N ILE A 62 -6.95 14.31 1.83
CA ILE A 62 -6.87 14.89 3.19
C ILE A 62 -5.79 15.97 3.23
N THR A 63 -4.58 15.65 2.77
CA THR A 63 -3.40 16.52 2.88
C THR A 63 -3.39 17.65 1.86
N LYS A 64 -4.19 17.52 0.78
CA LYS A 64 -4.21 18.42 -0.39
C LYS A 64 -2.88 18.48 -1.14
N GLN A 65 -1.99 17.51 -0.90
CA GLN A 65 -0.75 17.37 -1.65
C GLN A 65 -1.03 16.71 -3.01
N PRO A 66 -0.26 17.06 -4.06
CA PRO A 66 -0.42 16.48 -5.39
C PRO A 66 0.18 15.07 -5.50
N ASP A 67 1.20 14.77 -4.70
CA ASP A 67 1.96 13.53 -4.73
C ASP A 67 2.50 13.18 -3.32
N LEU A 68 3.12 11.99 -3.21
CA LEU A 68 3.75 11.52 -1.99
C LEU A 68 4.98 10.64 -2.25
N TYR A 69 5.80 10.45 -1.21
CA TYR A 69 6.84 9.44 -1.17
C TYR A 69 6.28 8.11 -0.69
N TYR A 70 6.55 7.02 -1.41
CA TYR A 70 6.12 5.69 -1.01
C TYR A 70 7.31 4.86 -0.51
N VAL A 71 7.22 4.35 0.71
CA VAL A 71 8.21 3.45 1.29
C VAL A 71 7.55 2.11 1.57
N ALA A 72 8.15 1.03 1.06
CA ALA A 72 7.59 -0.30 1.24
C ALA A 72 8.64 -1.36 1.51
N HIS A 73 8.17 -2.48 2.05
CA HIS A 73 8.95 -3.66 2.36
C HIS A 73 8.27 -4.92 1.81
N SER A 74 9.04 -5.84 1.24
CA SER A 74 8.56 -7.14 0.76
C SER A 74 7.33 -7.01 -0.16
N GLN A 75 6.18 -7.61 0.19
CA GLN A 75 4.96 -7.56 -0.62
C GLN A 75 4.48 -6.14 -0.93
N GLY A 76 4.71 -5.17 -0.03
CA GLY A 76 4.34 -3.76 -0.27
C GLY A 76 5.07 -3.16 -1.48
N THR A 77 6.25 -3.69 -1.81
CA THR A 77 7.03 -3.33 -3.00
C THR A 77 6.43 -3.94 -4.25
N LEU A 78 6.03 -5.22 -4.19
CA LEU A 78 5.40 -5.93 -5.31
C LEU A 78 4.13 -5.21 -5.76
N ILE A 79 3.21 -4.93 -4.84
CA ILE A 79 1.93 -4.29 -5.18
C ILE A 79 2.14 -2.90 -5.81
N MET A 80 3.13 -2.13 -5.34
CA MET A 80 3.43 -0.82 -5.90
C MET A 80 4.03 -0.92 -7.31
N PHE A 81 4.96 -1.84 -7.54
CA PHE A 81 5.52 -2.03 -8.88
C PHE A 81 4.46 -2.52 -9.87
N THR A 82 3.60 -3.45 -9.48
CA THR A 82 2.48 -3.87 -10.32
C THR A 82 1.59 -2.68 -10.69
N LYS A 83 1.25 -1.81 -9.73
CA LYS A 83 0.41 -0.64 -9.97
C LYS A 83 1.08 0.37 -10.91
N LEU A 84 2.36 0.67 -10.70
CA LEU A 84 3.10 1.59 -11.56
C LEU A 84 3.32 1.04 -12.97
N ALA A 85 3.47 -0.27 -13.13
CA ALA A 85 3.60 -0.91 -14.44
C ALA A 85 2.28 -0.97 -15.23
N THR A 86 1.13 -0.97 -14.53
CA THR A 86 -0.19 -1.15 -15.16
C THR A 86 -0.98 0.15 -15.29
N ASP A 87 -0.65 1.19 -14.52
CA ASP A 87 -1.40 2.45 -14.46
C ASP A 87 -0.49 3.68 -14.44
N GLN A 88 -0.22 4.22 -15.63
CA GLN A 88 0.63 5.39 -15.79
C GLN A 88 0.00 6.67 -15.20
N GLN A 89 -1.33 6.75 -15.12
CA GLN A 89 -2.00 7.91 -14.52
C GLN A 89 -1.78 7.91 -13.01
N PHE A 90 -1.86 6.74 -12.36
CA PHE A 90 -1.54 6.61 -10.95
C PHE A 90 -0.09 6.97 -10.64
N ALA A 91 0.87 6.63 -11.53
CA ALA A 91 2.28 6.92 -11.32
C ALA A 91 2.58 8.42 -11.08
N THR A 92 1.74 9.32 -11.60
CA THR A 92 1.87 10.77 -11.37
C THR A 92 1.64 11.19 -9.92
N LYS A 93 1.04 10.34 -9.09
CA LYS A 93 0.74 10.59 -7.67
C LYS A 93 1.87 10.16 -6.74
N VAL A 94 2.89 9.49 -7.26
CA VAL A 94 4.01 8.94 -6.47
C VAL A 94 5.30 9.56 -6.96
N LEU A 95 5.88 10.43 -6.14
CA LEU A 95 7.08 11.18 -6.51
C LEU A 95 8.31 10.27 -6.57
N ASN A 96 8.49 9.41 -5.57
CA ASN A 96 9.54 8.40 -5.52
C ASN A 96 9.09 7.18 -4.72
N VAL A 97 9.67 6.02 -5.06
CA VAL A 97 9.44 4.73 -4.39
C VAL A 97 10.76 4.25 -3.77
N TYR A 98 10.74 3.99 -2.46
CA TYR A 98 11.84 3.37 -1.73
C TYR A 98 11.46 1.96 -1.31
N CYS A 99 12.15 0.98 -1.90
CA CYS A 99 11.89 -0.44 -1.67
C CYS A 99 12.94 -1.06 -0.76
N LEU A 100 12.49 -1.57 0.38
CA LEU A 100 13.30 -2.36 1.30
C LEU A 100 13.09 -3.83 0.96
N PHE A 101 13.99 -4.36 0.12
CA PHE A 101 14.03 -5.77 -0.19
C PHE A 101 14.72 -6.53 0.94
N HIS A 102 13.98 -7.42 1.60
CA HIS A 102 14.58 -8.68 2.02
C HIS A 102 14.47 -9.61 0.80
N PRO A 103 15.52 -10.34 0.39
CA PRO A 103 15.38 -11.33 -0.67
C PRO A 103 14.29 -12.32 -0.24
N ILE A 104 13.21 -12.37 -1.01
CA ILE A 104 12.29 -13.50 -0.95
C ILE A 104 13.06 -14.61 -1.66
N ASN A 105 13.85 -15.38 -0.90
CA ASN A 105 14.38 -16.63 -1.41
C ASN A 105 13.18 -17.55 -1.58
N GLU A 106 12.53 -17.49 -2.74
CA GLU A 106 11.86 -18.69 -3.24
C GLU A 106 12.97 -19.68 -3.54
N ALA A 107 13.25 -20.53 -2.55
CA ALA A 107 13.97 -21.76 -2.78
C ALA A 107 13.08 -22.62 -3.69
N PHE A 108 13.36 -22.56 -4.99
CA PHE A 108 13.05 -23.64 -5.92
C PHE A 108 14.04 -24.77 -5.73
#